data_AF-A0A8B7IJX4-F1
#
_entry.id   AF-A0A8B7IJX4-F1
#
_cell.length_a   1.000
_cell.length_b   1.000
_cell.length_c   1.000
_cell.angle_alpha   90.00
_cell.angle_beta   90.00
_cell.angle_gamma   90.00
#
_symmetry.space_group_name_H-M   'P 1'
#
loop_
_entity.id
_entity.type
_entity.pdbx_description
1 polymer ?
#
loop_
_entity_poly.entity_id
_entity_poly.type
_entity_poly.pdbx_seq_one_letter_code
_entity_poly.pdbx_strand_id
1 'polypeptide(L)'
;MGAQGIPLPKAATPQPNTMKQGLHPNPPLENTPHDNGDGDMIKKPPSMDMASKKCQQVLMELEGVLQHLEVMFSLTLVPRVLILLGGNAMSPKELYELNLEGICVGSAEESLKTPFCMRKLFHSLFIADVFSELKVLPVVGTVVMLQGHRNCGVDWFRPKLNYKVPTRGRKLTISLSSDGDISISASSPQVMTSAWEDYIWFQAPVTLKGFHE
;
A
#
# COMPACT_ATOMS: atom_id res chain seq x y z
N MET A 1 -8.34 -48.01 -45.35
CA MET A 1 -7.37 -47.14 -44.66
C MET A 1 -7.86 -45.70 -44.71
N GLY A 2 -7.87 -45.00 -43.57
CA GLY A 2 -8.20 -43.57 -43.44
C GLY A 2 -9.61 -43.31 -42.89
N ALA A 3 -9.87 -43.60 -41.62
CA ALA A 3 -9.77 -42.69 -40.45
C ALA A 3 -11.10 -41.95 -40.17
N GLN A 4 -11.94 -42.60 -39.34
CA GLN A 4 -13.16 -42.05 -38.76
C GLN A 4 -12.81 -40.99 -37.69
N GLY A 5 -13.48 -39.85 -37.74
CA GLY A 5 -13.32 -38.74 -36.80
C GLY A 5 -13.89 -39.07 -35.42
N ILE A 6 -13.02 -38.95 -34.41
CA ILE A 6 -13.39 -39.05 -32.99
C ILE A 6 -13.82 -37.65 -32.51
N PRO A 7 -15.00 -37.48 -31.89
CA PRO A 7 -15.38 -36.19 -31.31
C PRO A 7 -14.60 -35.95 -30.01
N LEU A 8 -13.93 -34.80 -29.92
CA LEU A 8 -13.30 -34.30 -28.70
C LEU A 8 -14.36 -34.02 -27.60
N PRO A 9 -14.14 -34.41 -26.34
CA PRO A 9 -15.00 -34.00 -25.24
C PRO A 9 -14.87 -32.50 -24.99
N LYS A 10 -16.01 -31.81 -24.90
CA LYS A 10 -16.10 -30.39 -24.51
C LYS A 10 -15.54 -30.21 -23.10
N ALA A 11 -14.57 -29.31 -22.97
CA ALA A 11 -14.01 -28.89 -21.70
C ALA A 11 -15.09 -28.28 -20.79
N ALA A 12 -15.13 -28.75 -19.54
CA ALA A 12 -15.98 -28.19 -18.50
C ALA A 12 -15.48 -26.80 -18.10
N THR A 13 -16.39 -25.82 -18.12
CA THR A 13 -16.16 -24.47 -17.64
C THR A 13 -15.94 -24.49 -16.12
N PRO A 14 -14.81 -23.97 -15.60
CA PRO A 14 -14.65 -23.81 -14.16
C PRO A 14 -15.51 -22.63 -13.69
N GLN A 15 -16.44 -22.89 -12.78
CA GLN A 15 -17.18 -21.82 -12.09
C GLN A 15 -16.23 -21.07 -11.14
N PRO A 16 -16.35 -19.73 -11.04
CA PRO A 16 -15.59 -18.97 -10.06
C PRO A 16 -16.13 -19.22 -8.66
N ASN A 17 -15.36 -19.95 -7.85
CA ASN A 17 -15.54 -20.01 -6.40
C ASN A 17 -15.33 -18.60 -5.83
N THR A 18 -16.44 -17.93 -5.54
CA THR A 18 -16.44 -16.65 -4.85
C THR A 18 -16.23 -16.93 -3.36
N MET A 19 -14.99 -16.86 -2.87
CA MET A 19 -14.74 -16.70 -1.44
C MET A 19 -15.11 -15.27 -1.04
N LYS A 20 -16.37 -15.05 -0.65
CA LYS A 20 -16.73 -13.94 0.22
C LYS A 20 -16.51 -14.39 1.66
N GLN A 21 -15.37 -14.01 2.24
CA GLN A 21 -15.16 -13.94 3.69
C GLN A 21 -15.11 -12.45 4.03
N GLY A 22 -15.86 -11.89 4.97
CA GLY A 22 -16.99 -12.36 5.75
C GLY A 22 -17.64 -11.11 6.31
N LEU A 23 -18.92 -10.90 6.03
CA LEU A 23 -19.75 -9.94 6.74
C LEU A 23 -21.08 -10.65 6.99
N HIS A 24 -21.19 -11.30 8.15
CA HIS A 24 -22.49 -11.77 8.62
C HIS A 24 -23.17 -10.61 9.35
N PRO A 25 -24.34 -10.14 8.91
CA PRO A 25 -25.23 -9.38 9.78
C PRO A 25 -25.95 -10.38 10.70
N ASN A 26 -25.97 -10.09 12.00
CA ASN A 26 -26.77 -10.86 12.97
C ASN A 26 -28.26 -10.76 12.63
N PRO A 27 -29.05 -11.84 12.77
CA PRO A 27 -30.50 -11.76 12.66
C PRO A 27 -31.12 -11.07 13.91
N PRO A 28 -32.28 -10.43 13.78
CA PRO A 28 -32.96 -9.81 14.92
C PRO A 28 -33.66 -10.87 15.77
N LEU A 29 -33.47 -10.81 17.09
CA LEU A 29 -34.16 -11.67 18.06
C LEU A 29 -35.48 -11.00 18.51
N GLU A 30 -36.57 -11.72 18.27
CA GLU A 30 -37.93 -11.42 18.72
C GLU A 30 -38.08 -11.74 20.22
N ASN A 31 -38.75 -10.83 20.95
CA ASN A 31 -38.95 -10.84 22.41
C ASN A 31 -40.18 -11.68 22.78
N THR A 32 -40.14 -12.67 23.71
CA THR A 32 -40.51 -12.62 25.16
C THR A 32 -41.14 -13.98 25.56
N PRO A 33 -41.46 -14.29 26.84
CA PRO A 33 -40.59 -14.39 28.02
C PRO A 33 -40.85 -15.70 28.83
N HIS A 34 -39.93 -16.13 29.70
CA HIS A 34 -40.22 -16.62 31.08
C HIS A 34 -38.97 -17.19 31.78
N ASP A 35 -38.65 -16.52 32.89
CA ASP A 35 -38.24 -17.03 34.21
C ASP A 35 -36.94 -17.82 34.45
N ASN A 36 -36.14 -17.23 35.35
CA ASN A 36 -35.19 -17.77 36.32
C ASN A 36 -33.98 -18.62 35.88
N GLY A 37 -32.79 -18.05 36.11
CA GLY A 37 -31.56 -18.83 36.24
C GLY A 37 -30.29 -18.02 36.01
N ASP A 38 -29.71 -17.55 37.12
CA ASP A 38 -28.29 -17.22 37.34
C ASP A 38 -27.48 -16.70 36.14
N GLY A 39 -27.22 -15.38 36.15
CA GLY A 39 -26.45 -14.69 35.13
C GLY A 39 -24.97 -15.09 35.17
N ASP A 40 -24.61 -16.15 34.46
CA ASP A 40 -23.25 -16.38 33.99
C ASP A 40 -22.93 -15.27 32.97
N MET A 41 -22.41 -14.15 33.49
CA MET A 41 -21.72 -13.17 32.66
C MET A 41 -20.51 -13.89 32.06
N ILE A 42 -20.67 -14.41 30.84
CA ILE A 42 -19.54 -14.71 29.95
C ILE A 42 -18.87 -13.37 29.67
N LYS A 43 -18.03 -12.93 30.61
CA LYS A 43 -17.12 -11.82 30.45
C LYS A 43 -16.13 -12.29 29.40
N LYS A 44 -16.30 -11.81 28.16
CA LYS A 44 -15.25 -11.88 27.15
C LYS A 44 -13.94 -11.50 27.84
N PRO A 45 -12.88 -12.33 27.74
CA PRO A 45 -11.67 -12.08 28.52
C PRO A 45 -11.18 -10.67 28.22
N PRO A 46 -10.88 -9.84 29.24
CA PRO A 46 -10.56 -8.42 29.06
C PRO A 46 -9.38 -8.18 28.11
N SER A 47 -8.54 -9.20 27.88
CA SER A 47 -7.46 -9.20 26.88
C SER A 47 -7.97 -9.06 25.44
N MET A 48 -9.07 -9.73 25.09
CA MET A 48 -9.61 -9.79 23.73
C MET A 48 -10.30 -8.48 23.32
N ASP A 49 -10.91 -7.78 24.29
CA ASP A 49 -11.50 -6.45 24.10
C ASP A 49 -10.42 -5.35 23.98
N MET A 50 -9.26 -5.55 24.60
CA MET A 50 -8.12 -4.65 24.48
C MET A 50 -7.34 -4.85 23.17
N ALA A 51 -7.24 -6.09 22.69
CA ALA A 51 -6.63 -6.42 21.41
C ALA A 51 -7.45 -5.86 20.23
N SER A 52 -8.78 -6.00 20.27
CA SER A 52 -9.68 -5.44 19.24
C SER A 52 -9.59 -3.91 19.16
N LYS A 53 -9.57 -3.22 20.31
CA LYS A 53 -9.42 -1.75 20.37
C LYS A 53 -8.09 -1.28 19.80
N LYS A 54 -6.99 -1.98 20.11
CA LYS A 54 -5.67 -1.68 19.53
C LYS A 54 -5.65 -1.90 18.02
N CYS A 55 -6.24 -2.99 17.54
CA CYS A 55 -6.36 -3.26 16.11
C CYS A 55 -7.14 -2.14 15.40
N GLN A 56 -8.30 -1.76 15.94
CA GLN A 56 -9.10 -0.66 15.40
C GLN A 56 -8.33 0.66 15.37
N GLN A 57 -7.61 0.99 16.43
CA GLN A 57 -6.79 2.21 16.48
C GLN A 57 -5.72 2.23 15.39
N VAL A 58 -5.00 1.12 15.18
CA VAL A 58 -3.98 1.00 14.14
C VAL A 58 -4.58 1.13 12.75
N LEU A 59 -5.75 0.53 12.52
CA LEU A 59 -6.47 0.65 11.24
C LEU A 59 -6.94 2.08 10.97
N MET A 60 -7.45 2.79 11.98
CA MET A 60 -7.83 4.22 11.84
C MET A 60 -6.62 5.10 11.53
N GLU A 61 -5.48 4.85 12.18
CA GLU A 61 -4.25 5.60 11.87
C GLU A 61 -3.75 5.32 10.45
N LEU A 62 -3.81 4.06 10.01
CA LEU A 62 -3.45 3.67 8.65
C LEU A 62 -4.38 4.32 7.61
N GLU A 63 -5.69 4.26 7.82
CA GLU A 63 -6.68 4.90 6.95
C GLU A 63 -6.45 6.42 6.87
N GLY A 64 -6.16 7.05 8.01
CA GLY A 64 -5.75 8.46 8.04
C GLY A 64 -4.52 8.73 7.17
N VAL A 65 -3.46 7.92 7.26
CA VAL A 65 -2.28 8.09 6.39
C VAL A 65 -2.65 7.92 4.91
N LEU A 66 -3.44 6.91 4.55
CA LEU A 66 -3.86 6.64 3.17
C LEU A 66 -4.69 7.79 2.59
N GLN A 67 -5.63 8.33 3.35
CA GLN A 67 -6.44 9.48 2.92
C GLN A 67 -5.57 10.72 2.66
N HIS A 68 -4.61 11.02 3.53
CA HIS A 68 -3.73 12.17 3.32
C HIS A 68 -2.73 11.93 2.17
N LEU A 69 -2.35 10.69 1.88
CA LEU A 69 -1.62 10.36 0.65
C LEU A 69 -2.44 10.74 -0.58
N GLU A 70 -3.72 10.34 -0.65
CA GLU A 70 -4.60 10.72 -1.78
C GLU A 70 -4.67 12.23 -1.96
N VAL A 71 -4.82 12.99 -0.88
CA VAL A 71 -4.79 14.46 -0.90
C VAL A 71 -3.46 14.95 -1.49
N MET A 72 -2.32 14.43 -1.03
CA MET A 72 -1.02 14.83 -1.54
C MET A 72 -0.85 14.57 -3.03
N PHE A 73 -1.24 13.38 -3.51
CA PHE A 73 -1.22 13.01 -4.93
C PHE A 73 -2.17 13.87 -5.79
N SER A 74 -3.22 14.46 -5.19
CA SER A 74 -4.11 15.40 -5.88
C SER A 74 -3.54 16.82 -6.00
N LEU A 75 -2.66 17.22 -5.08
CA LEU A 75 -2.08 18.56 -5.01
C LEU A 75 -0.77 18.72 -5.80
N THR A 76 -0.01 17.65 -5.98
CA THR A 76 1.30 17.70 -6.65
C THR A 76 1.70 16.33 -7.18
N LEU A 77 2.60 16.30 -8.16
CA LEU A 77 3.26 15.06 -8.54
C LEU A 77 4.08 14.54 -7.36
N VAL A 78 4.26 13.23 -7.28
CA VAL A 78 5.02 12.59 -6.21
C VAL A 78 6.10 11.74 -6.87
N PRO A 79 7.34 12.23 -7.02
CA PRO A 79 8.38 11.49 -7.72
C PRO A 79 8.86 10.29 -6.92
N ARG A 80 8.89 10.37 -5.58
CA ARG A 80 9.42 9.31 -4.71
C ARG A 80 8.64 9.20 -3.42
N VAL A 81 8.45 7.95 -2.97
CA VAL A 81 7.85 7.60 -1.68
C VAL A 81 8.81 6.69 -0.91
N LEU A 82 8.96 6.92 0.38
CA LEU A 82 9.72 6.10 1.31
C LEU A 82 8.81 5.53 2.40
N ILE A 83 8.97 4.24 2.66
CA ILE A 83 8.36 3.55 3.79
C ILE A 83 9.50 3.07 4.69
N LEU A 84 9.56 3.64 5.89
CA LEU A 84 10.67 3.46 6.84
C LEU A 84 10.19 2.66 8.04
N LEU A 85 10.80 1.50 8.30
CA LEU A 85 10.43 0.62 9.40
C LEU A 85 11.51 0.63 10.48
N GLY A 86 11.08 0.88 11.72
CA GLY A 86 11.91 0.91 12.92
C GLY A 86 12.98 2.01 12.93
N GLY A 87 13.58 2.25 14.10
CA GLY A 87 14.57 3.32 14.24
C GLY A 87 13.92 4.70 14.14
N ASN A 88 14.48 5.58 13.31
CA ASN A 88 13.94 6.90 13.02
C ASN A 88 14.14 7.25 11.53
N ALA A 89 13.57 8.36 11.07
CA ALA A 89 13.62 8.75 9.66
C ALA A 89 15.05 8.85 9.08
N MET A 90 16.03 9.29 9.86
CA MET A 90 17.42 9.45 9.42
C MET A 90 18.22 8.14 9.46
N SER A 91 17.79 7.18 10.28
CA SER A 91 18.47 5.90 10.46
C SER A 91 17.43 4.78 10.68
N PRO A 92 16.69 4.40 9.62
CA PRO A 92 15.69 3.35 9.71
C PRO A 92 16.36 1.98 9.86
N LYS A 93 15.64 1.00 10.41
CA LYS A 93 16.11 -0.40 10.35
C LYS A 93 15.94 -0.93 8.93
N GLU A 94 14.81 -0.62 8.31
CA GLU A 94 14.48 -1.01 6.95
C GLU A 94 13.87 0.17 6.19
N LEU A 95 14.24 0.30 4.91
CA LEU A 95 13.79 1.35 4.00
C LEU A 95 13.35 0.70 2.70
N TYR A 96 12.10 1.00 2.33
CA TYR A 96 11.51 0.64 1.05
C TYR A 96 11.25 1.93 0.27
N GLU A 97 11.64 1.95 -0.98
CA GLU A 97 11.50 3.10 -1.86
C GLU A 97 10.63 2.74 -3.06
N LEU A 98 9.67 3.61 -3.37
CA LEU A 98 8.95 3.61 -4.63
C LEU A 98 9.36 4.85 -5.42
N ASN A 99 10.04 4.63 -6.55
CA ASN A 99 10.46 5.67 -7.48
C ASN A 99 9.45 5.74 -8.65
N LEU A 100 8.84 6.90 -8.81
CA LEU A 100 7.80 7.26 -9.77
C LEU A 100 8.29 8.31 -10.80
N GLU A 101 9.57 8.72 -10.73
CA GLU A 101 10.15 9.75 -11.62
C GLU A 101 10.08 9.37 -13.10
N GLY A 102 10.05 8.06 -13.41
CA GLY A 102 9.96 7.55 -14.78
C GLY A 102 8.55 7.46 -15.34
N ILE A 103 7.52 7.84 -14.57
CA ILE A 103 6.13 7.80 -15.03
C ILE A 103 5.82 9.07 -15.82
N CYS A 104 5.43 8.90 -17.07
CA CYS A 104 4.93 10.01 -17.90
C CYS A 104 3.52 10.41 -17.49
N VAL A 105 3.26 11.71 -17.37
CA VAL A 105 1.91 12.26 -17.19
C VAL A 105 1.29 12.46 -18.57
N GLY A 106 0.42 11.53 -18.98
CA GLY A 106 -0.32 11.56 -20.26
C GLY A 106 -1.81 11.77 -20.08
N SER A 107 -2.58 11.76 -21.18
CA SER A 107 -4.05 11.82 -21.09
C SER A 107 -4.63 10.50 -20.55
N ALA A 108 -5.88 10.54 -20.10
CA ALA A 108 -6.57 9.36 -19.61
C ALA A 108 -6.78 8.29 -20.71
N GLU A 109 -6.92 8.70 -21.97
CA GLU A 109 -7.08 7.78 -23.10
C GLU A 109 -5.79 7.00 -23.43
N GLU A 110 -4.63 7.59 -23.17
CA GLU A 110 -3.31 7.01 -23.43
C GLU A 110 -2.80 6.14 -22.26
N SER A 111 -3.49 6.19 -21.12
CA SER A 111 -3.08 5.53 -19.89
C SER A 111 -3.58 4.09 -19.80
N LEU A 112 -2.70 3.18 -19.41
CA LEU A 112 -3.09 1.82 -19.01
C LEU A 112 -4.04 1.89 -17.81
N LYS A 113 -5.02 0.98 -17.78
CA LYS A 113 -5.93 0.87 -16.63
C LYS A 113 -5.14 0.50 -15.37
N THR A 114 -5.32 1.25 -14.28
CA THR A 114 -4.64 1.04 -12.99
C THR A 114 -4.62 -0.42 -12.52
N PRO A 115 -5.73 -1.19 -12.58
CA PRO A 115 -5.71 -2.59 -12.14
C PRO A 115 -4.71 -3.49 -12.90
N PHE A 116 -4.44 -3.18 -14.18
CA PHE A 116 -3.44 -3.91 -14.96
C PHE A 116 -2.02 -3.60 -14.46
N CYS A 117 -1.71 -2.32 -14.26
CA CYS A 117 -0.41 -1.87 -13.73
C CYS A 117 -0.15 -2.46 -12.35
N MET A 118 -1.15 -2.45 -11.46
CA MET A 118 -1.04 -3.03 -10.11
C MET A 118 -0.78 -4.53 -10.16
N ARG A 119 -1.48 -5.27 -11.03
CA ARG A 119 -1.25 -6.72 -11.19
C ARG A 119 0.16 -7.00 -11.68
N LYS A 120 0.65 -6.25 -12.69
CA LYS A 120 2.02 -6.39 -13.20
C LYS A 120 3.04 -6.11 -12.11
N LEU A 121 2.86 -5.01 -11.36
CA LEU A 121 3.73 -4.64 -10.24
C LEU A 121 3.81 -5.75 -9.19
N PHE A 122 2.67 -6.18 -8.65
CA PHE A 122 2.67 -7.21 -7.61
C PHE A 122 3.15 -8.58 -8.11
N HIS A 123 2.87 -8.92 -9.37
CA HIS A 123 3.41 -10.13 -9.99
C HIS A 123 4.95 -10.07 -10.11
N SER A 124 5.50 -8.93 -10.52
CA SER A 124 6.96 -8.74 -10.56
C SER A 124 7.60 -8.83 -9.17
N LEU A 125 6.96 -8.25 -8.13
CA LEU A 125 7.43 -8.37 -6.75
C LEU A 125 7.41 -9.81 -6.25
N PHE A 126 6.35 -10.56 -6.59
CA PHE A 126 6.19 -11.95 -6.21
C PHE A 126 7.27 -12.84 -6.86
N ILE A 127 7.49 -12.70 -8.17
CA ILE A 127 8.54 -13.47 -8.88
C ILE A 127 9.93 -13.15 -8.34
N ALA A 128 10.18 -11.89 -8.00
CA ALA A 128 11.47 -11.45 -7.46
C ALA A 128 11.71 -11.89 -6.00
N ASP A 129 10.71 -12.49 -5.34
CA ASP A 129 10.79 -13.05 -3.98
C ASP A 129 11.42 -12.09 -2.95
N VAL A 130 11.03 -10.81 -3.05
CA VAL A 130 11.67 -9.70 -2.33
C VAL A 130 11.38 -9.67 -0.82
N PHE A 131 10.52 -10.56 -0.33
CA PHE A 131 10.12 -10.67 1.08
C PHE A 131 10.39 -12.07 1.67
N SER A 132 11.40 -12.78 1.15
CA SER A 132 11.77 -14.16 1.53
C SER A 132 12.39 -14.33 2.93
N GLU A 133 12.40 -13.28 3.75
CA GLU A 133 13.04 -13.30 5.06
C GLU A 133 12.28 -14.21 6.03
N LEU A 134 12.92 -15.29 6.45
CA LEU A 134 12.34 -16.27 7.38
C LEU A 134 12.26 -15.76 8.83
N LYS A 135 12.90 -14.63 9.12
CA LYS A 135 12.95 -14.06 10.46
C LYS A 135 11.69 -13.24 10.71
N VAL A 136 10.96 -13.61 11.77
CA VAL A 136 9.86 -12.79 12.28
C VAL A 136 10.40 -11.42 12.71
N LEU A 137 9.94 -10.37 12.05
CA LEU A 137 10.28 -9.00 12.43
C LEU A 137 9.47 -8.61 13.67
N PRO A 138 10.09 -7.94 14.67
CA PRO A 138 9.34 -7.42 15.79
C PRO A 138 8.36 -6.35 15.32
N VAL A 139 7.31 -6.10 16.11
CA VAL A 139 6.44 -4.95 15.91
C VAL A 139 7.28 -3.67 16.00
N VAL A 140 7.39 -2.97 14.86
CA VAL A 140 8.12 -1.70 14.75
C VAL A 140 7.18 -0.57 14.34
N GLY A 141 7.62 0.66 14.59
CA GLY A 141 6.97 1.84 14.05
C GLY A 141 7.33 2.03 12.57
N THR A 142 6.37 2.48 11.79
CA THR A 142 6.49 2.77 10.37
C THR A 142 6.25 4.26 10.13
N VAL A 143 7.17 4.90 9.41
CA VAL A 143 7.08 6.30 8.99
C VAL A 143 6.97 6.33 7.46
N VAL A 144 5.99 7.09 6.95
CA VAL A 144 5.84 7.35 5.53
C VAL A 144 6.40 8.73 5.21
N MET A 145 7.23 8.79 4.17
CA MET A 145 7.72 10.03 3.58
C MET A 145 7.48 10.03 2.09
N LEU A 146 7.30 11.21 1.52
CA LEU A 146 7.15 11.38 0.08
C LEU A 146 7.66 12.74 -0.36
N GLN A 147 8.06 12.83 -1.61
CA GLN A 147 8.40 14.11 -2.22
C GLN A 147 7.16 14.80 -2.78
N GLY A 148 7.17 16.13 -2.75
CA GLY A 148 6.18 16.95 -3.41
C GLY A 148 6.72 18.35 -3.64
N HIS A 149 6.07 19.09 -4.53
CA HIS A 149 6.46 20.46 -4.82
C HIS A 149 6.40 21.31 -3.55
N ARG A 150 7.44 22.10 -3.26
CA ARG A 150 7.56 22.90 -2.03
C ARG A 150 6.36 23.82 -1.74
N ASN A 151 5.63 24.22 -2.78
CA ASN A 151 4.48 25.12 -2.70
C ASN A 151 3.14 24.41 -2.97
N CYS A 152 3.04 23.08 -2.80
CA CYS A 152 1.80 22.34 -3.10
C CYS A 152 0.63 22.63 -2.13
N GLY A 153 0.87 23.36 -1.04
CA GLY A 153 -0.18 23.75 -0.10
C GLY A 153 -0.63 22.64 0.86
N VAL A 154 0.07 21.50 0.91
CA VAL A 154 -0.22 20.44 1.89
C VAL A 154 0.06 20.93 3.32
N ASP A 155 -0.82 20.60 4.25
CA ASP A 155 -0.78 21.06 5.64
C ASP A 155 -0.52 19.92 6.65
N TRP A 156 -0.99 18.71 6.34
CA TRP A 156 -0.91 17.55 7.21
C TRP A 156 0.51 16.96 7.27
N PHE A 157 1.13 16.75 6.11
CA PHE A 157 2.51 16.29 6.04
C PHE A 157 3.48 17.41 6.44
N ARG A 158 4.53 17.05 7.20
CA ARG A 158 5.52 18.02 7.69
C ARG A 158 6.72 18.10 6.74
N PRO A 159 7.09 19.29 6.23
CA PRO A 159 8.24 19.44 5.36
C PRO A 159 9.55 19.15 6.11
N LYS A 160 10.50 18.53 5.41
CA LYS A 160 11.83 18.14 5.90
C LYS A 160 12.91 18.61 4.93
N LEU A 161 13.16 19.92 4.90
CA LEU A 161 14.07 20.59 3.96
C LEU A 161 15.51 20.04 3.97
N ASN A 162 15.97 19.55 5.12
CA ASN A 162 17.35 19.05 5.30
C ASN A 162 17.44 17.53 5.26
N TYR A 163 16.35 16.83 4.92
CA TYR A 163 16.35 15.37 4.90
C TYR A 163 17.21 14.84 3.76
N LYS A 164 18.02 13.84 4.07
CA LYS A 164 18.80 13.08 3.10
C LYS A 164 18.39 11.62 3.22
N VAL A 165 18.11 10.99 2.08
CA VAL A 165 17.70 9.58 2.05
C VAL A 165 18.81 8.72 2.68
N PRO A 166 18.49 7.92 3.71
CA PRO A 166 19.46 7.02 4.31
C PRO A 166 20.04 6.03 3.29
N THR A 167 21.34 5.78 3.39
CA THR A 167 22.03 4.76 2.59
C THR A 167 21.96 3.39 3.28
N ARG A 168 21.90 3.37 4.61
CA ARG A 168 21.75 2.16 5.42
C ARG A 168 20.27 1.77 5.55
N GLY A 169 20.03 0.46 5.67
CA GLY A 169 18.69 -0.09 5.92
C GLY A 169 17.87 -0.26 4.64
N ARG A 170 18.38 0.13 3.47
CA ARG A 170 17.68 -0.06 2.20
C ARG A 170 17.45 -1.55 1.94
N LYS A 171 16.18 -1.94 1.82
CA LYS A 171 15.74 -3.31 1.53
C LYS A 171 15.31 -3.46 0.07
N LEU A 172 14.55 -2.49 -0.43
CA LEU A 172 13.98 -2.56 -1.77
C LEU A 172 13.78 -1.17 -2.37
N THR A 173 14.06 -1.05 -3.67
CA THR A 173 13.67 0.09 -4.49
C THR A 173 12.87 -0.43 -5.67
N ILE A 174 11.63 0.05 -5.81
CA ILE A 174 10.73 -0.26 -6.92
C ILE A 174 10.73 0.96 -7.84
N SER A 175 11.28 0.83 -9.05
CA SER A 175 11.25 1.91 -10.04
C SER A 175 10.15 1.65 -11.07
N LEU A 176 9.22 2.59 -11.21
CA LEU A 176 8.17 2.56 -12.21
C LEU A 176 8.53 3.49 -13.37
N SER A 177 8.40 2.98 -14.59
CA SER A 177 8.66 3.74 -15.81
C SER A 177 7.67 3.40 -16.91
N SER A 178 7.31 4.40 -17.70
CA SER A 178 6.53 4.23 -18.93
C SER A 178 7.47 4.18 -20.13
N ASP A 179 7.26 3.21 -21.04
CA ASP A 179 7.98 3.13 -22.31
C ASP A 179 7.26 4.04 -23.31
N GLY A 180 7.55 5.34 -23.26
CA GLY A 180 7.03 6.30 -24.22
C GLY A 180 7.84 6.23 -25.51
N ASP A 181 7.16 6.19 -26.67
CA ASP A 181 7.83 6.26 -27.97
C ASP A 181 8.70 7.53 -28.03
N ILE A 182 9.97 7.35 -28.36
CA ILE A 182 10.97 8.42 -28.44
C ILE A 182 10.63 9.26 -29.68
N SER A 183 9.66 10.16 -29.57
CA SER A 183 9.46 11.21 -30.54
C SER A 183 9.36 12.56 -29.83
N ILE A 184 10.42 13.35 -30.02
CA ILE A 184 10.51 14.80 -29.77
C ILE A 184 10.47 15.21 -28.29
N SER A 185 11.39 14.67 -27.51
CA SER A 185 12.52 15.42 -26.95
C SER A 185 13.20 14.47 -25.98
N ALA A 186 14.34 13.93 -26.39
CA ALA A 186 15.28 13.32 -25.45
C ALA A 186 15.74 14.44 -24.51
N SER A 187 14.94 14.71 -23.50
CA SER A 187 15.32 15.55 -22.39
C SER A 187 16.49 14.81 -21.73
N SER A 188 17.68 15.41 -21.81
CA SER A 188 18.89 14.76 -21.33
C SER A 188 18.73 14.43 -19.84
N PRO A 189 19.58 13.56 -19.26
CA PRO A 189 19.57 13.31 -17.82
C PRO A 189 19.57 14.59 -16.95
N GLN A 190 20.07 15.71 -17.49
CA GLN A 190 20.06 17.03 -16.84
C GLN A 190 18.68 17.69 -16.75
N VAL A 191 17.79 17.45 -17.70
CA VAL A 191 16.44 18.03 -17.70
C VAL A 191 15.55 17.33 -16.66
N MET A 192 15.70 16.02 -16.51
CA MET A 192 15.00 15.24 -15.47
C MET A 192 15.46 15.63 -14.06
N THR A 193 16.75 15.96 -13.86
CA THR A 193 17.21 16.49 -12.57
C THR A 193 16.63 17.86 -12.27
N SER A 194 16.45 18.71 -13.28
CA SER A 194 15.87 20.05 -13.11
C SER A 194 14.37 20.02 -12.76
N ALA A 195 13.63 19.03 -13.27
CA ALA A 195 12.18 18.91 -13.06
C ALA A 195 11.78 18.72 -11.58
N TRP A 196 12.68 18.19 -10.76
CA TRP A 196 12.43 17.88 -9.34
C TRP A 196 13.20 18.78 -8.37
N GLU A 197 13.87 19.85 -8.84
CA GLU A 197 14.65 20.76 -7.99
C GLU A 197 13.80 21.46 -6.92
N ASP A 198 12.54 21.74 -7.23
CA ASP A 198 11.57 22.35 -6.33
C ASP A 198 10.87 21.36 -5.38
N TYR A 199 11.22 20.08 -5.45
CA TYR A 199 10.57 19.03 -4.69
C TYR A 199 11.32 18.73 -3.40
N ILE A 200 10.61 18.79 -2.29
CA ILE A 200 11.15 18.56 -0.95
C ILE A 200 10.51 17.33 -0.33
N TRP A 201 11.18 16.78 0.69
CA TRP A 201 10.64 15.68 1.47
C TRP A 201 9.58 16.17 2.44
N PHE A 202 8.49 15.41 2.51
CA PHE A 202 7.39 15.55 3.44
C PHE A 202 7.28 14.27 4.27
N GLN A 203 7.07 14.38 5.58
CA GLN A 203 6.94 13.25 6.51
C GLN A 203 5.56 13.23 7.14
N ALA A 204 4.93 12.06 7.25
CA ALA A 204 3.71 11.90 8.02
C ALA A 204 3.96 12.35 9.48
N PRO A 205 3.01 13.08 10.10
CA PRO A 205 3.14 13.52 11.49
C PRO A 205 2.95 12.37 12.50
N VAL A 206 2.40 11.23 12.05
CA VAL A 206 2.16 10.03 12.86
C VAL A 206 3.14 8.92 12.52
N THR A 207 3.44 8.06 13.49
CA THR A 207 4.19 6.81 13.28
C THR A 207 3.23 5.65 13.45
N LEU A 208 2.98 4.91 12.37
CA LEU A 208 2.09 3.75 12.40
C LEU A 208 2.76 2.62 13.19
N LYS A 209 2.11 2.11 14.23
CA LYS A 209 2.65 0.99 15.00
C LYS A 209 2.02 -0.31 14.52
N GLY A 210 2.86 -1.28 14.15
CA GLY A 210 2.36 -2.62 13.81
C GLY A 210 1.56 -3.26 14.96
N PHE A 211 0.74 -4.24 14.63
CA PHE A 211 -0.04 -5.01 15.60
C PHE A 211 -0.06 -6.48 15.18
N HIS A 212 0.06 -7.37 16.17
CA HIS A 212 0.00 -8.82 16.06
C HIS A 212 -0.47 -9.35 17.42
N GLU A 213 -1.34 -10.36 17.44
CA GLU A 213 -1.87 -11.01 18.66
C GLU A 213 -1.03 -12.24 19.04
#